data_AF-A0A952PNN3-F1
#
_entry.id   AF-A0A952PNN3-F1
#
_cell.length_a   1.000
_cell.length_b   1.000
_cell.length_c   1.000
_cell.angle_alpha   90.00
_cell.angle_beta   90.00
_cell.angle_gamma   90.00
#
_symmetry.space_group_name_H-M   'P 1'
#
loop_
_entity.id
_entity.type
_entity.pdbx_description
1 polymer ?
#
loop_
_entity_poly.entity_id
_entity_poly.type
_entity_poly.pdbx_seq_one_letter_code
_entity_poly.pdbx_strand_id
1 'polypeptide(L)'
;MKNELVCGYRDISNESYAGFSGKHAPDGNAIVTTNGAGPHNLQTFLLSSDGTVLHCLPGYWNPADLVREIEFAARMDDLWHDTRYSITQKRQLYRNAQLAHIDEHPQMMVARSRMQGFDMKYEAQHRPYQSDTIVNPQAAIQLVSMEKGMKAPPGTKNAFKTTDRIMHERMAMRPFVPFNQFDIAAYVDYGRPKYDKNENFRDLNTGQVADKNAVKQQEMLGQVPQKPMKKRRSMANRMMQRTSNMLVRKGIRNVVWGQN
;
A
#
# COMPACT_ATOMS: atom_id res chain seq x y z
N MET A 1 28.52 7.93 6.56
CA MET A 1 27.08 8.13 6.89
C MET A 1 26.77 9.08 8.05
N LYS A 2 27.13 8.83 9.33
CA LYS A 2 26.65 9.68 10.45
C LYS A 2 27.01 11.19 10.34
N ASN A 3 28.08 11.53 9.63
CA ASN A 3 28.54 12.90 9.42
C ASN A 3 28.18 13.47 8.03
N GLU A 4 27.45 12.71 7.20
CA GLU A 4 27.14 13.05 5.81
C GLU A 4 25.65 13.32 5.59
N LEU A 5 24.81 13.08 6.61
CA LEU A 5 23.36 13.20 6.51
C LEU A 5 22.85 14.21 7.54
N VAL A 6 22.00 15.12 7.07
CA VAL A 6 21.20 15.99 7.92
C VAL A 6 19.80 15.41 7.98
N CYS A 7 19.35 15.02 9.17
CA CYS A 7 17.99 14.52 9.39
C CYS A 7 17.09 15.67 9.85
N GLY A 8 15.95 15.83 9.19
CA GLY A 8 14.91 16.79 9.56
C GLY A 8 13.53 16.16 9.48
N TYR A 9 12.52 16.90 9.93
CA TYR A 9 11.12 16.47 9.83
C TYR A 9 10.25 17.65 9.37
N ARG A 10 9.13 17.33 8.71
CA ARG A 10 8.09 18.28 8.35
C ARG A 10 6.74 17.68 8.70
N ASP A 11 5.88 18.47 9.34
CA ASP A 11 4.49 18.10 9.54
C ASP A 11 3.74 18.16 8.20
N ILE A 12 3.14 17.03 7.81
CA ILE A 12 2.34 16.90 6.59
C ILE A 12 0.85 16.79 6.88
N SER A 13 0.39 16.97 8.13
CA SER A 13 -0.98 16.69 8.55
C SER A 13 -2.07 17.42 7.75
N ASN A 14 -1.74 18.55 7.13
CA ASN A 14 -2.65 19.35 6.31
C ASN A 14 -2.49 19.13 4.79
N GLU A 15 -1.59 18.25 4.39
CA GLU A 15 -1.30 17.99 2.98
C GLU A 15 -2.31 17.02 2.37
N SER A 16 -2.69 17.25 1.11
CA SER A 16 -3.68 16.42 0.40
C SER A 16 -3.24 14.96 0.23
N TYR A 17 -1.94 14.69 0.35
CA TYR A 17 -1.34 13.36 0.28
C TYR A 17 -1.08 12.73 1.66
N ALA A 18 -1.34 13.41 2.77
CA ALA A 18 -1.24 12.79 4.09
C ALA A 18 -2.33 11.72 4.29
N GLY A 19 -1.91 10.49 4.56
CA GLY A 19 -2.78 9.37 4.88
C GLY A 19 -3.19 9.36 6.35
N PHE A 20 -4.10 8.44 6.67
CA PHE A 20 -4.63 8.30 8.01
C PHE A 20 -3.75 7.36 8.82
N SER A 21 -3.08 7.92 9.82
CA SER A 21 -2.34 7.15 10.81
C SER A 21 -2.82 7.50 12.22
N GLY A 22 -2.61 6.58 13.15
CA GLY A 22 -2.62 6.93 14.57
C GLY A 22 -1.57 8.01 14.84
N LYS A 23 -1.89 8.97 15.72
CA LYS A 23 -0.87 9.85 16.32
C LYS A 23 0.05 8.96 17.16
N HIS A 24 1.34 8.90 16.86
CA HIS A 24 2.33 8.24 17.70
C HIS A 24 3.01 9.30 18.57
N ALA A 25 3.24 8.99 19.84
CA ALA A 25 4.06 9.84 20.69
C ALA A 25 5.52 9.76 20.22
N PRO A 26 6.33 10.84 20.36
CA PRO A 26 7.75 10.83 19.94
C PRO A 26 8.59 9.74 20.62
N ASP A 27 8.18 9.30 21.81
CA ASP A 27 8.77 8.22 22.62
C ASP A 27 8.05 6.87 22.45
N GLY A 28 7.08 6.79 21.55
CA GLY A 28 6.36 5.56 21.26
C GLY A 28 7.26 4.50 20.63
N ASN A 29 7.12 3.25 21.09
CA ASN A 29 7.82 2.13 20.47
C ASN A 29 7.35 1.93 19.03
N ALA A 30 8.26 2.04 18.06
CA ALA A 30 7.99 1.65 16.68
C ALA A 30 7.85 0.12 16.61
N ILE A 31 6.69 -0.37 16.20
CA ILE A 31 6.49 -1.80 15.96
C ILE A 31 7.25 -2.16 14.68
N VAL A 32 8.27 -3.03 14.81
CA VAL A 32 8.98 -3.60 13.66
C VAL A 32 7.98 -4.37 12.81
N THR A 33 7.78 -3.91 11.57
CA THR A 33 6.77 -4.47 10.66
C THR A 33 7.33 -4.64 9.23
N THR A 34 6.45 -4.77 8.25
CA THR A 34 6.77 -4.90 6.82
C THR A 34 7.20 -3.56 6.22
N ASN A 35 8.15 -3.57 5.28
CA ASN A 35 8.51 -2.38 4.51
C ASN A 35 7.29 -1.88 3.72
N GLY A 36 7.08 -0.57 3.70
CA GLY A 36 5.88 0.01 3.11
C GLY A 36 4.63 -0.17 3.97
N ALA A 37 4.72 -0.47 5.28
CA ALA A 37 3.53 -0.43 6.13
C ALA A 37 3.02 1.00 6.26
N GLY A 38 1.77 1.22 5.85
CA GLY A 38 1.28 2.58 5.56
C GLY A 38 1.72 3.08 4.18
N PRO A 39 1.58 2.27 3.10
CA PRO A 39 2.23 2.55 1.82
C PRO A 39 1.69 3.81 1.12
N HIS A 40 0.52 4.27 1.57
CA HIS A 40 -0.15 5.49 1.09
C HIS A 40 0.50 6.79 1.62
N ASN A 41 1.60 6.69 2.38
CA ASN A 41 2.35 7.82 2.94
C ASN A 41 3.81 7.72 2.55
N LEU A 42 4.36 8.67 1.77
CA LEU A 42 5.80 8.87 1.74
C LEU A 42 6.23 9.46 3.07
N GLN A 43 7.00 8.69 3.83
CA GLN A 43 7.48 9.09 5.16
C GLN A 43 8.95 9.51 5.12
N THR A 44 9.71 9.00 4.15
CA THR A 44 11.13 9.29 4.02
C THR A 44 11.43 9.87 2.65
N PHE A 45 12.11 11.01 2.62
CA PHE A 45 12.72 11.59 1.44
C PHE A 45 14.23 11.68 1.66
N LEU A 46 14.99 11.27 0.65
CA LEU A 46 16.43 11.40 0.59
C LEU A 46 16.70 12.46 -0.48
N LEU A 47 17.21 13.61 -0.04
CA LEU A 47 17.37 14.80 -0.85
C LEU A 47 18.84 15.14 -1.02
N SER A 48 19.19 15.68 -2.18
CA SER A 48 20.44 16.39 -2.37
C SER A 48 20.39 17.74 -1.64
N SER A 49 21.55 18.36 -1.45
CA SER A 49 21.68 19.65 -0.75
C SER A 49 20.88 20.79 -1.40
N ASP A 50 20.61 20.70 -2.70
CA ASP A 50 19.80 21.66 -3.46
C ASP A 50 18.28 21.37 -3.43
N GLY A 51 17.85 20.34 -2.71
CA GLY A 51 16.44 19.92 -2.63
C GLY A 51 15.98 19.01 -3.76
N THR A 52 16.88 18.51 -4.60
CA THR A 52 16.58 17.46 -5.59
C THR A 52 16.27 16.15 -4.90
N VAL A 53 15.17 15.48 -5.28
CA VAL A 53 14.82 14.16 -4.73
C VAL A 53 15.71 13.09 -5.35
N LEU A 54 16.51 12.45 -4.50
CA LEU A 54 17.39 11.33 -4.86
C LEU A 54 16.65 9.99 -4.71
N HIS A 55 15.89 9.85 -3.64
CA HIS A 55 15.07 8.66 -3.38
C HIS A 55 13.93 8.97 -2.40
N CYS A 56 12.91 8.11 -2.34
CA CYS A 56 11.84 8.22 -1.36
C CYS A 56 11.28 6.84 -1.00
N LEU A 57 10.80 6.72 0.25
CA LEU A 57 10.31 5.47 0.79
C LEU A 57 8.94 5.67 1.45
N PRO A 58 7.96 4.79 1.16
CA PRO A 58 6.66 4.86 1.78
C PRO A 58 6.66 4.11 3.11
N GLY A 59 5.90 4.63 4.07
CA GLY A 59 5.62 3.94 5.33
C GLY A 59 6.86 3.55 6.13
N TYR A 60 6.68 2.56 7.00
CA TYR A 60 7.77 1.98 7.78
C TYR A 60 8.76 1.23 6.87
N TRP A 61 10.05 1.31 7.21
CA TRP A 61 11.13 0.50 6.63
C TRP A 61 11.98 -0.11 7.74
N ASN A 62 12.35 -1.39 7.58
CA ASN A 62 13.26 -2.06 8.49
C ASN A 62 14.61 -1.30 8.53
N PRO A 63 15.26 -1.12 9.69
CA PRO A 63 16.49 -0.34 9.78
C PRO A 63 17.62 -0.80 8.85
N ALA A 64 17.80 -2.10 8.66
CA ALA A 64 18.84 -2.62 7.77
C ALA A 64 18.53 -2.33 6.29
N ASP A 65 17.25 -2.42 5.92
CA ASP A 65 16.79 -2.11 4.56
C ASP A 65 16.86 -0.59 4.31
N LEU A 66 16.47 0.22 5.29
CA LEU A 66 16.57 1.68 5.23
C LEU A 66 18.02 2.14 5.04
N VAL A 67 18.98 1.56 5.75
CA VAL A 67 20.40 1.86 5.58
C VAL A 67 20.84 1.59 4.13
N ARG A 68 20.45 0.46 3.55
CA ARG A 68 20.76 0.12 2.16
C ARG A 68 20.16 1.11 1.17
N GLU A 69 18.95 1.58 1.41
CA GLU A 69 18.31 2.61 0.57
C GLU A 69 18.97 3.99 0.72
N ILE A 70 19.48 4.31 1.90
CA ILE A 70 20.29 5.51 2.14
C ILE A 70 21.62 5.43 1.39
N GLU A 71 22.31 4.29 1.44
CA GLU A 71 23.54 4.06 0.68
C GLU A 71 23.30 4.13 -0.83
N PHE A 72 22.15 3.65 -1.31
CA PHE A 72 21.74 3.83 -2.70
C PHE A 72 21.53 5.31 -3.05
N ALA A 73 20.83 6.06 -2.21
CA ALA A 73 20.61 7.49 -2.44
C ALA A 73 21.93 8.29 -2.44
N ALA A 74 22.90 7.92 -1.60
CA ALA A 74 24.23 8.54 -1.62
C ALA A 74 24.92 8.37 -2.98
N ARG A 75 24.85 7.18 -3.60
CA ARG A 75 25.36 6.97 -4.97
C ARG A 75 24.62 7.83 -6.01
N MET A 76 23.32 8.08 -5.79
CA MET A 76 22.54 8.97 -6.66
C MET A 76 22.93 10.44 -6.47
N ASP A 77 23.35 10.84 -5.26
CA ASP A 77 23.90 12.17 -5.00
C ASP A 77 25.24 12.37 -5.70
N ASP A 78 26.13 11.37 -5.66
CA ASP A 78 27.39 11.39 -6.40
C ASP A 78 27.12 11.57 -7.91
N LEU A 79 26.17 10.79 -8.46
CA LEU A 79 25.74 10.92 -9.85
C LEU A 79 25.14 12.30 -10.16
N TRP A 80 24.37 12.88 -9.23
CA TRP A 80 23.77 14.19 -9.40
C TRP A 80 24.81 15.30 -9.50
N HIS A 81 25.88 15.24 -8.70
CA HIS A 81 26.94 16.24 -8.68
C HIS A 81 28.05 16.00 -9.72
N ASP A 82 28.11 14.82 -10.34
CA ASP A 82 29.16 14.50 -11.30
C ASP A 82 29.10 15.39 -12.56
N THR A 83 30.07 16.28 -12.73
CA THR A 83 30.10 17.24 -13.85
C THR A 83 30.47 16.61 -15.19
N ARG A 84 30.90 15.34 -15.21
CA ARG A 84 31.26 14.62 -16.44
C ARG A 84 30.04 14.27 -17.29
N TYR A 85 28.86 14.17 -16.67
CA TYR A 85 27.64 13.79 -17.34
C TYR A 85 26.70 14.98 -17.56
N SER A 86 26.14 15.07 -18.76
CA SER A 86 25.00 15.94 -19.03
C SER A 86 23.78 15.51 -18.21
N ILE A 87 22.82 16.41 -18.03
CA ILE A 87 21.55 16.11 -17.34
C ILE A 87 20.81 14.92 -17.95
N THR A 88 20.82 14.79 -19.28
CA THR A 88 20.18 13.68 -20.00
C THR A 88 20.87 12.35 -19.68
N GLN A 89 22.21 12.33 -19.66
CA GLN A 89 22.97 11.14 -19.27
C GLN A 89 22.73 10.77 -17.81
N LYS A 90 22.76 11.74 -16.89
CA LYS A 90 22.44 11.52 -15.47
C LYS A 90 21.08 10.88 -15.29
N ARG A 91 20.05 11.40 -15.97
CA ARG A 91 18.69 10.83 -15.91
C ARG A 91 18.62 9.40 -16.41
N GLN A 92 19.39 9.06 -17.44
CA GLN A 92 19.46 7.68 -17.94
C GLN A 92 20.22 6.75 -16.98
N LEU A 93 21.34 7.22 -16.43
CA LEU A 93 22.11 6.46 -15.44
C LEU A 93 21.29 6.23 -14.17
N TYR A 94 20.55 7.24 -13.71
CA TYR A 94 19.64 7.15 -12.57
C TYR A 94 18.56 6.09 -12.80
N ARG A 95 17.91 6.10 -13.97
CA ARG A 95 16.94 5.07 -14.37
C ARG A 95 17.52 3.68 -14.28
N ASN A 96 18.68 3.49 -14.89
CA ASN A 96 19.34 2.18 -14.92
C ASN A 96 19.73 1.74 -13.51
N ALA A 97 20.25 2.65 -12.67
CA ALA A 97 20.63 2.36 -11.30
C ALA A 97 19.42 1.98 -10.44
N GLN A 98 18.31 2.71 -10.55
CA GLN A 98 17.05 2.38 -9.86
C GLN A 98 16.58 0.97 -10.22
N LEU A 99 16.55 0.64 -11.52
CA LEU A 99 16.07 -0.66 -11.98
C LEU A 99 17.04 -1.80 -11.60
N ALA A 100 18.35 -1.57 -11.68
CA ALA A 100 19.36 -2.57 -11.31
C ALA A 100 19.37 -2.86 -9.80
N HIS A 101 19.17 -1.83 -8.96
CA HIS A 101 19.17 -1.97 -7.50
C HIS A 101 18.05 -2.90 -7.00
N ILE A 102 16.94 -3.02 -7.73
CA ILE A 102 15.87 -4.00 -7.45
C ILE A 102 16.42 -5.43 -7.42
N ASP A 103 17.29 -5.78 -8.36
CA ASP A 103 17.87 -7.12 -8.47
C ASP A 103 18.95 -7.39 -7.40
N GLU A 104 19.48 -6.33 -6.80
CA GLU A 104 20.47 -6.40 -5.72
C GLU A 104 19.83 -6.62 -4.34
N HIS A 105 18.51 -6.46 -4.21
CA HIS A 105 17.81 -6.56 -2.93
C HIS A 105 17.94 -7.95 -2.29
N PRO A 106 18.30 -8.03 -0.99
CA PRO A 106 18.33 -9.30 -0.29
C PRO A 106 16.93 -9.91 -0.26
N GLN A 107 16.84 -11.24 -0.36
CA GLN A 107 15.55 -11.96 -0.33
C GLN A 107 14.72 -11.63 0.91
N MET A 108 15.37 -11.34 2.04
CA MET A 108 14.70 -10.91 3.27
C MET A 108 14.06 -9.53 3.17
N MET A 109 14.69 -8.59 2.46
CA MET A 109 14.13 -7.27 2.18
C MET A 109 12.90 -7.42 1.28
N VAL A 110 13.03 -8.17 0.18
CA VAL A 110 11.92 -8.46 -0.75
C VAL A 110 10.74 -9.12 0.00
N ALA A 111 11.03 -10.06 0.90
CA ALA A 111 10.00 -10.71 1.72
C ALA A 111 9.28 -9.74 2.67
N ARG A 112 10.01 -8.77 3.26
CA ARG A 112 9.45 -7.71 4.11
C ARG A 112 8.70 -6.65 3.31
N SER A 113 9.03 -6.45 2.04
CA SER A 113 8.40 -5.46 1.15
C SER A 113 7.16 -5.99 0.44
N ARG A 114 6.61 -7.14 0.84
CA ARG A 114 5.35 -7.63 0.25
C ARG A 114 4.23 -6.62 0.45
N MET A 115 3.52 -6.31 -0.65
CA MET A 115 2.35 -5.44 -0.60
C MET A 115 1.32 -5.98 0.40
N GLN A 116 0.63 -5.09 1.11
CA GLN A 116 -0.26 -5.52 2.18
C GLN A 116 -1.51 -6.20 1.61
N GLY A 117 -2.03 -7.21 2.32
CA GLY A 117 -3.08 -8.10 1.80
C GLY A 117 -4.37 -7.41 1.37
N PHE A 118 -4.72 -6.27 1.98
CA PHE A 118 -5.90 -5.51 1.59
C PHE A 118 -5.66 -4.64 0.34
N ASP A 119 -4.43 -4.15 0.10
CA ASP A 119 -4.08 -3.41 -1.12
C ASP A 119 -4.09 -4.38 -2.31
N MET A 120 -3.49 -5.58 -2.14
CA MET A 120 -3.53 -6.65 -3.15
C MET A 120 -4.97 -7.00 -3.56
N LYS A 121 -5.87 -7.16 -2.58
CA LYS A 121 -7.27 -7.46 -2.86
C LYS A 121 -8.00 -6.31 -3.54
N TYR A 122 -7.69 -5.06 -3.17
CA TYR A 122 -8.34 -3.91 -3.76
C TYR A 122 -7.94 -3.75 -5.23
N GLU A 123 -6.64 -3.80 -5.53
CA GLU A 123 -6.11 -3.68 -6.89
C GLU A 123 -6.66 -4.79 -7.79
N ALA A 124 -6.64 -6.04 -7.32
CA ALA A 124 -7.20 -7.16 -8.07
C ALA A 124 -8.71 -7.05 -8.33
N GLN A 125 -9.46 -6.37 -7.46
CA GLN A 125 -10.91 -6.16 -7.63
C GLN A 125 -11.24 -5.02 -8.59
N HIS A 126 -10.47 -3.94 -8.57
CA HIS A 126 -10.87 -2.68 -9.22
C HIS A 126 -10.03 -2.35 -10.46
N ARG A 127 -8.76 -2.77 -10.50
CA ARG A 127 -7.80 -2.39 -11.54
C ARG A 127 -6.89 -3.54 -12.01
N PRO A 128 -7.39 -4.79 -12.19
CA PRO A 128 -6.51 -5.94 -12.42
C PRO A 128 -5.63 -5.84 -13.68
N TYR A 129 -6.05 -5.07 -14.69
CA TYR A 129 -5.33 -4.90 -15.96
C TYR A 129 -4.70 -3.51 -16.13
N GLN A 130 -4.94 -2.59 -15.19
CA GLN A 130 -4.47 -1.20 -15.27
C GLN A 130 -3.47 -0.86 -14.17
N SER A 131 -3.41 -1.65 -13.09
CA SER A 131 -2.54 -1.41 -11.96
C SER A 131 -1.07 -1.64 -12.32
N ASP A 132 -0.21 -0.68 -12.01
CA ASP A 132 1.24 -0.85 -12.10
C ASP A 132 1.79 -1.77 -10.99
N THR A 133 0.98 -2.10 -9.99
CA THR A 133 1.35 -2.99 -8.87
C THR A 133 1.15 -4.48 -9.18
N ILE A 134 0.47 -4.81 -10.29
CA ILE A 134 0.13 -6.19 -10.67
C ILE A 134 1.05 -6.66 -11.79
N VAL A 135 1.72 -7.79 -11.58
CA VAL A 135 2.55 -8.48 -12.59
C VAL A 135 1.72 -9.49 -13.38
N ASN A 136 0.80 -10.18 -12.71
CA ASN A 136 -0.04 -11.22 -13.33
C ASN A 136 -1.52 -10.99 -13.00
N PRO A 137 -2.27 -10.32 -13.88
CA PRO A 137 -3.69 -10.01 -13.69
C PRO A 137 -4.55 -11.24 -13.40
N GLN A 138 -4.30 -12.35 -14.09
CA GLN A 138 -5.08 -13.59 -13.96
C GLN A 138 -4.90 -14.20 -12.57
N ALA A 139 -3.67 -14.28 -12.07
CA ALA A 139 -3.37 -14.75 -10.73
C ALA A 139 -3.88 -13.77 -9.65
N ALA A 140 -3.85 -12.46 -9.92
CA ALA A 140 -4.40 -11.45 -9.02
C ALA A 140 -5.94 -11.58 -8.89
N ILE A 141 -6.66 -11.78 -9.99
CA ILE A 141 -8.11 -12.00 -10.00
C ILE A 141 -8.48 -13.27 -9.21
N GLN A 142 -7.68 -14.34 -9.32
CA GLN A 142 -7.89 -15.55 -8.54
C GLN A 142 -7.86 -15.28 -7.02
N LEU A 143 -7.02 -14.36 -6.54
CA LEU A 143 -6.97 -13.99 -5.11
C LEU A 143 -8.32 -13.52 -4.57
N VAL A 144 -9.08 -12.81 -5.40
CA VAL A 144 -10.32 -12.12 -4.98
C VAL A 144 -11.57 -12.95 -5.25
N SER A 145 -11.49 -13.94 -6.13
CA SER A 145 -12.55 -14.95 -6.34
C SER A 145 -12.55 -16.05 -5.27
N MET A 146 -11.58 -16.05 -4.35
CA MET A 146 -11.49 -17.06 -3.30
C MET A 146 -12.51 -16.89 -2.19
N GLU A 147 -13.09 -18.00 -1.75
CA GLU A 147 -13.93 -18.04 -0.56
C GLU A 147 -13.10 -17.84 0.72
N LYS A 148 -13.74 -17.24 1.73
CA LYS A 148 -13.12 -16.99 3.02
C LYS A 148 -12.73 -18.33 3.68
N GLY A 149 -11.44 -18.53 3.91
CA GLY A 149 -10.90 -19.75 4.53
C GLY A 149 -10.13 -20.65 3.56
N MET A 150 -10.19 -20.38 2.26
CA MET A 150 -9.34 -21.09 1.29
C MET A 150 -7.89 -20.60 1.37
N LYS A 151 -6.94 -21.52 1.24
CA LYS A 151 -5.51 -21.19 1.08
C LYS A 151 -5.28 -20.62 -0.31
N ALA A 152 -4.56 -19.50 -0.39
CA ALA A 152 -4.23 -18.88 -1.67
C ALA A 152 -3.41 -19.87 -2.52
N PRO A 153 -3.73 -20.03 -3.83
CA PRO A 153 -2.92 -20.82 -4.72
C PRO A 153 -1.43 -20.44 -4.63
N PRO A 154 -0.51 -21.40 -4.81
CA PRO A 154 0.90 -21.09 -4.96
C PRO A 154 1.10 -20.03 -6.06
N GLY A 155 1.93 -19.02 -5.79
CA GLY A 155 2.21 -17.95 -6.76
C GLY A 155 1.23 -16.78 -6.77
N THR A 156 0.07 -16.83 -6.09
CA THR A 156 -0.86 -15.68 -6.02
C THR A 156 -0.22 -14.45 -5.39
N LYS A 157 0.72 -14.62 -4.45
CA LYS A 157 1.49 -13.51 -3.88
C LYS A 157 2.48 -12.90 -4.87
N ASN A 158 2.97 -13.68 -5.83
CA ASN A 158 3.90 -13.23 -6.87
C ASN A 158 3.15 -12.57 -8.03
N ALA A 159 1.82 -12.54 -7.99
CA ALA A 159 1.00 -11.79 -8.93
C ALA A 159 1.13 -10.26 -8.75
N PHE A 160 1.71 -9.82 -7.63
CA PHE A 160 1.90 -8.42 -7.28
C PHE A 160 3.38 -8.11 -7.14
N LYS A 161 3.76 -6.89 -7.53
CA LYS A 161 5.08 -6.34 -7.24
C LYS A 161 5.20 -6.09 -5.74
N THR A 162 6.42 -6.20 -5.24
CA THR A 162 6.75 -5.77 -3.87
C THR A 162 6.89 -4.25 -3.82
N THR A 163 6.68 -3.67 -2.64
CA THR A 163 6.73 -2.22 -2.41
C THR A 163 8.06 -1.62 -2.82
N ASP A 164 9.18 -2.27 -2.49
CA ASP A 164 10.52 -1.84 -2.92
C ASP A 164 10.58 -1.72 -4.46
N ARG A 165 10.21 -2.77 -5.18
CA ARG A 165 10.16 -2.77 -6.64
C ARG A 165 9.28 -1.65 -7.20
N ILE A 166 8.07 -1.49 -6.65
CA ILE A 166 7.13 -0.43 -7.07
C ILE A 166 7.80 0.94 -6.93
N MET A 167 8.48 1.20 -5.80
CA MET A 167 9.13 2.47 -5.55
C MET A 167 10.28 2.74 -6.52
N HIS A 168 11.17 1.78 -6.74
CA HIS A 168 12.28 1.96 -7.68
C HIS A 168 11.81 2.15 -9.12
N GLU A 169 10.81 1.38 -9.58
CA GLU A 169 10.21 1.58 -10.91
C GLU A 169 9.59 2.97 -11.04
N ARG A 170 8.87 3.46 -10.01
CA ARG A 170 8.28 4.80 -10.01
C ARG A 170 9.33 5.91 -9.95
N MET A 171 10.41 5.73 -9.19
CA MET A 171 11.54 6.66 -9.15
C MET A 171 12.28 6.72 -10.49
N ALA A 172 12.50 5.57 -11.14
CA ALA A 172 13.14 5.53 -12.46
C ALA A 172 12.38 6.38 -13.49
N MET A 173 11.05 6.41 -13.45
CA MET A 173 10.25 7.22 -14.37
C MET A 173 10.44 8.73 -14.22
N ARG A 174 10.95 9.21 -13.08
CA ARG A 174 11.00 10.63 -12.69
C ARG A 174 12.34 10.97 -12.03
N PRO A 175 13.44 10.93 -12.81
CA PRO A 175 14.78 11.13 -12.27
C PRO A 175 15.04 12.60 -11.90
N PHE A 176 15.64 12.82 -10.73
CA PHE A 176 16.12 14.12 -10.24
C PHE A 176 15.08 15.24 -10.32
N VAL A 177 13.91 14.99 -9.74
CA VAL A 177 12.83 15.99 -9.63
C VAL A 177 13.05 16.83 -8.37
N PRO A 178 12.99 18.17 -8.45
CA PRO A 178 13.00 19.03 -7.27
C PRO A 178 11.86 18.69 -6.30
N PHE A 179 12.12 18.70 -5.00
CA PHE A 179 11.12 18.31 -3.99
C PHE A 179 9.80 19.09 -4.10
N ASN A 180 9.85 20.38 -4.43
CA ASN A 180 8.66 21.23 -4.62
C ASN A 180 7.83 20.90 -5.88
N GLN A 181 8.39 20.13 -6.82
CA GLN A 181 7.72 19.65 -8.04
C GLN A 181 7.42 18.15 -7.97
N PHE A 182 7.75 17.50 -6.85
CA PHE A 182 7.61 16.07 -6.71
C PHE A 182 6.13 15.71 -6.50
N ASP A 183 5.56 14.97 -7.46
CA ASP A 183 4.17 14.52 -7.40
C ASP A 183 4.00 13.34 -6.45
N ILE A 184 3.95 13.63 -5.15
CA ILE A 184 3.83 12.63 -4.08
C ILE A 184 2.66 11.66 -4.33
N ALA A 185 1.52 12.16 -4.82
CA ALA A 185 0.32 11.37 -5.04
C ALA A 185 0.57 10.24 -6.06
N ALA A 186 1.30 10.51 -7.14
CA ALA A 186 1.66 9.49 -8.12
C ALA A 186 2.59 8.39 -7.56
N TYR A 187 3.34 8.67 -6.49
CA TYR A 187 4.22 7.68 -5.85
C TYR A 187 3.53 6.81 -4.79
N VAL A 188 2.46 7.31 -4.18
CA VAL A 188 1.72 6.60 -3.13
C VAL A 188 0.37 6.07 -3.58
N ASP A 189 0.05 6.16 -4.88
CA ASP A 189 -1.18 5.56 -5.40
C ASP A 189 -1.06 4.02 -5.40
N TYR A 190 -1.66 3.38 -4.40
CA TYR A 190 -1.94 1.94 -4.39
C TYR A 190 -3.43 1.67 -4.62
N GLY A 191 -4.09 2.56 -5.38
CA GLY A 191 -5.45 2.45 -5.94
C GLY A 191 -6.60 2.57 -4.97
N ARG A 192 -6.33 2.27 -3.70
CA ARG A 192 -7.32 2.25 -2.65
C ARG A 192 -7.51 3.63 -2.04
N PRO A 193 -8.76 4.02 -1.70
CA PRO A 193 -9.00 5.15 -0.81
C PRO A 193 -8.23 4.96 0.51
N LYS A 194 -7.51 6.01 0.92
CA LYS A 194 -6.78 6.08 2.20
C LYS A 194 -7.62 5.51 3.36
N TYR A 195 -7.01 4.71 4.24
CA TYR A 195 -7.71 4.04 5.34
C TYR A 195 -6.90 4.14 6.64
N ASP A 196 -7.62 4.15 7.77
CA ASP A 196 -7.04 4.12 9.12
C ASP A 196 -7.07 2.70 9.71
N LYS A 197 -5.98 2.30 10.37
CA LYS A 197 -5.79 1.01 11.04
C LYS A 197 -6.15 1.02 12.52
N ASN A 198 -6.44 2.18 13.12
CA ASN A 198 -6.75 2.34 14.53
C ASN A 198 -5.68 1.74 15.46
N GLU A 199 -4.40 1.90 15.11
CA GLU A 199 -3.29 1.14 15.72
C GLU A 199 -3.15 1.42 17.22
N ASN A 200 -3.43 2.65 17.66
CA ASN A 200 -3.38 3.07 19.07
C ASN A 200 -4.41 2.36 19.97
N PHE A 201 -5.42 1.75 19.37
CA PHE A 201 -6.47 1.03 20.09
C PHE A 201 -6.31 -0.48 19.96
N ARG A 202 -5.20 -0.96 19.40
CA ARG A 202 -4.95 -2.40 19.33
C ARG A 202 -4.29 -2.90 20.60
N ASP A 203 -4.85 -3.97 21.13
CA ASP A 203 -4.22 -4.74 22.19
C ASP A 203 -2.91 -5.34 21.67
N LEU A 204 -1.81 -5.09 22.38
CA LEU A 204 -0.45 -5.48 21.97
C LEU A 204 -0.25 -7.00 21.87
N ASN A 205 -1.05 -7.78 22.60
CA ASN A 205 -0.91 -9.23 22.66
C ASN A 205 -1.76 -9.95 21.60
N THR A 206 -2.90 -9.35 21.22
CA THR A 206 -3.88 -9.97 20.31
C THR A 206 -3.92 -9.31 18.94
N GLY A 207 -3.37 -8.10 18.81
CA GLY A 207 -3.43 -7.29 17.60
C GLY A 207 -4.85 -6.84 17.22
N GLN A 208 -5.86 -7.12 18.05
CA GLN A 208 -7.24 -6.71 17.84
C GLN A 208 -7.49 -5.33 18.43
N VAL A 209 -8.43 -4.58 17.85
CA VAL A 209 -8.88 -3.30 18.43
C VAL A 209 -9.56 -3.59 19.77
N ALA A 210 -8.86 -3.25 20.86
CA ALA A 210 -9.26 -3.37 22.26
C ALA A 210 -10.47 -2.49 22.56
N ASP A 211 -10.48 -1.25 22.07
CA ASP A 211 -11.56 -0.30 22.31
C ASP A 211 -12.16 0.25 21.00
N LYS A 212 -13.27 -0.35 20.57
CA LYS A 212 -14.01 0.06 19.37
C LYS A 212 -14.75 1.39 19.54
N ASN A 213 -14.98 1.86 20.77
CA ASN A 213 -15.65 3.12 21.04
C ASN A 213 -14.65 4.28 21.04
N ALA A 214 -13.46 4.09 21.62
CA ALA A 214 -12.39 5.08 21.55
C ALA A 214 -11.87 5.29 20.12
N VAL A 215 -11.86 4.24 19.28
CA VAL A 215 -11.66 4.35 17.82
C VAL A 215 -12.61 5.34 17.15
N LYS A 216 -13.88 5.39 17.58
CA LYS A 216 -14.86 6.31 16.98
C LYS A 216 -14.66 7.76 17.44
N GLN A 217 -13.94 7.96 18.54
CA GLN A 217 -13.69 9.28 19.14
C GLN A 217 -12.27 9.79 18.84
N GLN A 218 -11.45 9.02 18.12
CA GLN A 218 -10.08 9.39 17.80
C GLN A 218 -10.03 10.64 16.92
N GLU A 219 -9.19 11.60 17.30
CA GLU A 219 -8.74 12.64 16.38
C GLU A 219 -7.83 12.05 15.30
N MET A 220 -8.29 12.15 14.07
CA MET A 220 -7.59 11.69 12.88
C MET A 220 -6.63 12.76 12.37
N LEU A 221 -5.42 12.36 11.96
CA LEU A 221 -4.54 13.21 11.14
C LEU A 221 -4.92 13.08 9.66
N GLY A 222 -4.98 14.20 8.92
CA GLY A 222 -5.30 14.24 7.50
C GLY A 222 -6.80 14.40 7.15
N GLN A 223 -7.09 14.63 5.87
CA GLN A 223 -8.46 14.84 5.37
C GLN A 223 -9.26 13.53 5.28
N VAL A 224 -10.01 13.18 6.33
CA VAL A 224 -10.81 11.94 6.38
C VAL A 224 -11.84 11.90 5.24
N PRO A 225 -11.79 10.93 4.29
CA PRO A 225 -12.87 10.75 3.34
C PRO A 225 -14.10 10.33 4.12
N GLN A 226 -15.21 11.04 3.89
CA GLN A 226 -16.50 10.62 4.43
C GLN A 226 -16.76 9.18 3.97
N LYS A 227 -16.77 8.22 4.90
CA LYS A 227 -17.14 6.84 4.57
C LYS A 227 -18.53 6.91 3.94
N PRO A 228 -18.76 6.45 2.69
CA PRO A 228 -20.11 6.26 2.23
C PRO A 228 -20.74 5.24 3.18
N MET A 229 -21.74 5.68 3.95
CA MET A 229 -22.54 4.80 4.78
C MET A 229 -23.12 3.73 3.86
N LYS A 230 -22.52 2.54 3.85
CA LYS A 230 -23.21 1.35 3.35
C LYS A 230 -24.42 1.19 4.26
N LYS A 231 -25.60 1.64 3.79
CA LYS A 231 -26.89 1.36 4.43
C LYS A 231 -26.87 -0.13 4.76
N ARG A 232 -26.79 -0.45 6.06
CA ARG A 232 -26.97 -1.82 6.55
C ARG A 232 -28.35 -2.24 6.04
N ARG A 233 -28.39 -3.06 4.99
CA ARG A 233 -29.62 -3.83 4.68
C ARG A 233 -29.92 -4.60 5.96
N SER A 234 -31.02 -4.23 6.62
CA SER A 234 -31.43 -4.84 7.88
C SER A 234 -31.59 -6.34 7.67
N MET A 235 -31.33 -7.12 8.72
CA MET A 235 -31.45 -8.58 8.69
C MET A 235 -32.85 -9.08 8.29
N ALA A 236 -33.87 -8.22 8.26
CA ALA A 236 -35.21 -8.54 7.80
C ALA A 236 -35.24 -9.06 6.35
N ASN A 237 -34.42 -8.51 5.44
CA ASN A 237 -34.45 -8.93 4.03
C ASN A 237 -33.75 -10.28 3.76
N ARG A 238 -32.88 -10.76 4.67
CA ARG A 238 -32.26 -12.09 4.54
C ARG A 238 -33.22 -13.21 4.95
N MET A 239 -34.22 -12.93 5.78
CA MET A 239 -35.19 -13.93 6.20
C MET A 239 -36.28 -14.17 5.15
N MET A 240 -36.73 -13.13 4.43
CA MET A 240 -37.70 -13.28 3.33
C MET A 240 -37.15 -14.06 2.12
N GLN A 241 -35.84 -13.98 1.82
CA GLN A 241 -35.26 -14.77 0.72
C GLN A 241 -35.07 -16.26 1.05
N ARG A 242 -35.16 -16.65 2.34
CA ARG A 242 -35.08 -18.06 2.74
C ARG A 242 -36.43 -18.78 2.70
N THR A 243 -37.56 -18.06 2.80
CA THR A 243 -38.90 -18.66 2.72
C THR A 243 -39.35 -18.88 1.27
N SER A 244 -38.97 -18.00 0.34
CA SER A 244 -39.30 -18.17 -1.09
C SER A 244 -38.58 -19.36 -1.75
N ASN A 245 -37.34 -19.65 -1.35
CA ASN A 245 -36.60 -20.81 -1.89
C ASN A 245 -36.99 -22.16 -1.27
N MET A 246 -37.75 -22.18 -0.17
CA MET A 246 -38.22 -23.43 0.44
C MET A 246 -39.55 -23.92 -0.18
N LEU A 247 -40.34 -23.03 -0.79
CA LEU A 247 -41.60 -23.36 -1.45
C LEU A 247 -41.44 -23.91 -2.88
N VAL A 248 -40.32 -23.62 -3.55
CA VAL A 248 -40.04 -24.14 -4.90
C VAL A 248 -39.49 -25.59 -4.88
N ARG A 249 -39.09 -26.11 -3.70
CA ARG A 249 -38.46 -27.44 -3.57
C ARG A 249 -39.41 -28.58 -3.16
N LYS A 250 -40.69 -28.30 -2.90
CA LYS A 250 -41.72 -29.34 -2.73
C LYS A 250 -42.72 -29.25 -3.89
N GLY A 251 -42.45 -30.02 -4.94
CA GLY A 251 -43.34 -30.19 -6.08
C GLY A 251 -44.69 -30.75 -5.61
N ILE A 252 -45.72 -29.92 -5.69
CA ILE A 252 -47.11 -30.36 -5.65
C ILE A 252 -47.42 -30.92 -7.04
N ARG A 253 -47.42 -32.25 -7.16
CA ARG A 253 -48.06 -32.95 -8.29
C ARG A 253 -49.57 -32.84 -8.10
N ASN A 254 -50.22 -31.92 -8.80
CA ASN A 254 -51.65 -32.03 -9.08
C ASN A 254 -51.82 -32.79 -10.39
N VAL A 255 -52.17 -34.07 -10.27
CA VAL A 255 -52.77 -34.84 -11.35
C VAL A 255 -54.25 -34.49 -11.35
N VAL A 256 -54.72 -33.78 -12.38
CA VAL A 256 -56.14 -33.55 -12.63
C VAL A 256 -56.56 -34.46 -13.79
N TRP A 257 -57.46 -35.37 -13.48
CA TRP A 257 -58.22 -36.16 -14.44
C TRP A 257 -59.24 -35.26 -15.14
N GLY A 258 -59.38 -35.41 -16.46
CA GLY A 258 -60.43 -34.75 -17.24
C GLY A 258 -60.97 -35.71 -18.29
N GLN A 259 -62.17 -36.22 -18.05
CA GLN A 259 -63.05 -36.85 -19.03
C GLN A 259 -63.61 -35.79 -19.98
N ASN A 260 -63.56 -36.06 -21.28
CA ASN A 260 -64.72 -36.13 -22.19
C ASN A 260 -64.24 -36.59 -23.57
#